data_AF-B4D9N9-F1
#
_entry.id   AF-B4D9N9-F1
#
_cell.length_a   1.000
_cell.length_b   1.000
_cell.length_c   1.000
_cell.angle_alpha   90.00
_cell.angle_beta   90.00
_cell.angle_gamma   90.00
#
_symmetry.space_group_name_H-M   'P 1'
#
loop_
_entity.id
_entity.type
_entity.pdbx_description
1 polymer ?
#
loop_
_entity_poly.entity_id
_entity_poly.type
_entity_poly.pdbx_seq_one_letter_code
_entity_poly.pdbx_strand_id
1 'polypeptide(L)'
;MPNRSDHTLRDAEDAIHSRLIAEHFQGQLHYDASEVMETDRWWYIPFRWVGCASIIVNKDDLYVNWLGSAIKLQDCIWGHDRGVYCDWVDFTFATDTDMNVVRRLIRRFQHMCPRANETKRLEPVWYRESEIASAVATQFPVFRRHFAWFAIPELRAASEEGLQFSCLLMSRAELGTDGS
;
A
#
# COMPACT_ATOMS: atom_id res chain seq x y z
N MET A 1 18.99 7.29 18.83
CA MET A 1 17.72 7.65 18.17
C MET A 1 18.07 8.03 16.75
N PRO A 2 17.48 7.42 15.71
CA PRO A 2 17.72 7.87 14.35
C PRO A 2 17.23 9.32 14.23
N ASN A 3 17.99 10.14 13.51
CA ASN A 3 17.67 11.54 13.22
C ASN A 3 16.30 11.55 12.53
N ARG A 4 15.27 12.11 13.18
CA ARG A 4 13.98 12.36 12.52
C ARG A 4 14.32 13.31 11.37
N SER A 5 14.07 12.92 10.14
CA SER A 5 14.26 13.80 8.99
C SER A 5 13.24 14.95 9.13
N ASP A 6 13.74 16.17 9.26
CA ASP A 6 12.92 17.40 9.34
C ASP A 6 12.42 17.77 7.93
N HIS A 7 11.78 16.82 7.25
CA HIS A 7 11.14 17.09 5.97
C HIS A 7 10.00 18.09 6.18
N THR A 8 9.82 18.96 5.20
CA THR A 8 8.84 20.03 5.18
C THR A 8 7.67 19.69 4.25
N LEU A 9 6.56 20.41 4.37
CA LEU A 9 5.46 20.30 3.41
C LEU A 9 5.94 20.57 1.97
N ARG A 10 6.95 21.42 1.79
CA ARG A 10 7.53 21.68 0.48
C ARG A 10 8.21 20.45 -0.11
N ASP A 11 8.94 19.70 0.71
CA ASP A 11 9.55 18.44 0.28
C ASP A 11 8.48 17.41 -0.12
N ALA A 12 7.34 17.39 0.59
CA ALA A 12 6.19 16.56 0.24
C ALA A 12 5.54 16.97 -1.09
N GLU A 13 5.37 18.27 -1.35
CA GLU A 13 4.90 18.79 -2.65
C GLU A 13 5.83 18.37 -3.79
N ASP A 14 7.15 18.51 -3.59
CA ASP A 14 8.15 18.13 -4.59
C ASP A 14 8.16 16.61 -4.85
N ALA A 15 7.96 15.78 -3.81
CA ALA A 15 7.80 14.34 -3.93
C ALA A 15 6.51 13.95 -4.70
N ILE A 16 5.39 14.62 -4.41
CA ILE A 16 4.12 14.43 -5.13
C ILE A 16 4.30 14.79 -6.61
N HIS A 17 4.89 15.94 -6.89
CA HIS A 17 5.13 16.39 -8.27
C HIS A 17 6.00 15.39 -9.04
N SER A 18 7.06 14.89 -8.42
CA SER A 18 7.92 13.86 -9.00
C SER A 18 7.15 12.57 -9.31
N ARG A 19 6.25 12.13 -8.43
CA ARG A 19 5.41 10.94 -8.65
C ARG A 19 4.36 11.17 -9.75
N LEU A 20 3.73 12.34 -9.80
CA LEU A 20 2.78 12.71 -10.85
C LEU A 20 3.44 12.69 -12.25
N ILE A 21 4.65 13.23 -12.37
CA ILE A 21 5.42 13.19 -13.62
C ILE A 21 5.70 11.74 -14.05
N ALA A 22 6.10 10.89 -13.10
CA ALA A 22 6.38 9.48 -13.36
C ALA A 22 5.12 8.70 -13.83
N GLU A 23 3.93 9.18 -13.46
CA GLU A 23 2.63 8.62 -13.88
C GLU A 23 2.03 9.37 -15.10
N HIS A 24 2.83 10.19 -15.79
CA HIS A 24 2.45 10.95 -16.98
C HIS A 24 1.31 11.96 -16.77
N PHE A 25 1.11 12.43 -15.54
CA PHE A 25 0.18 13.51 -15.27
C PHE A 25 0.70 14.83 -15.86
N GLN A 26 -0.13 15.52 -16.64
CA GLN A 26 0.22 16.80 -17.30
C GLN A 26 -0.40 18.03 -16.60
N GLY A 27 -1.10 17.85 -15.49
CA GLY A 27 -1.72 18.95 -14.75
C GLY A 27 -0.81 19.57 -13.69
N GLN A 28 -1.37 20.48 -12.90
CA GLN A 28 -0.71 21.05 -11.72
C GLN A 28 -1.31 20.45 -10.45
N LEU A 29 -0.48 20.33 -9.41
CA LEU A 29 -0.95 20.03 -8.07
C LEU A 29 -1.71 21.25 -7.54
N HIS A 30 -3.03 21.12 -7.37
CA HIS A 30 -3.88 22.17 -6.82
C HIS A 30 -4.72 21.61 -5.67
N TYR A 31 -4.67 22.28 -4.53
CA TYR A 31 -5.41 21.94 -3.33
C TYR A 31 -5.62 23.14 -2.41
N ASP A 32 -6.60 23.06 -1.53
CA ASP A 32 -6.80 24.03 -0.47
C ASP A 32 -5.84 23.73 0.68
N ALA A 33 -4.88 24.63 0.91
CA ALA A 33 -3.88 24.48 1.98
C ALA A 33 -4.50 24.43 3.38
N SER A 34 -5.71 24.97 3.57
CA SER A 34 -6.43 24.92 4.86
C SER A 34 -7.01 23.54 5.17
N GLU A 35 -7.13 22.68 4.15
CA GLU A 35 -7.60 21.30 4.30
C GLU A 35 -6.44 20.29 4.45
N VAL A 36 -5.18 20.76 4.42
CA VAL A 36 -4.01 19.92 4.70
C VAL A 36 -4.03 19.53 6.17
N MET A 37 -3.87 18.23 6.44
CA MET A 37 -3.70 17.73 7.80
C MET A 37 -2.27 17.28 7.99
N GLU A 38 -1.66 17.69 9.09
CA GLU A 38 -0.30 17.34 9.44
C GLU A 38 -0.27 16.54 10.74
N THR A 39 0.50 15.46 10.74
CA THR A 39 0.82 14.70 11.94
C THR A 39 2.32 14.65 12.16
N ASP A 40 2.72 14.02 13.25
CA ASP A 40 4.10 13.66 13.55
C ASP A 40 4.76 12.72 12.54
N ARG A 41 3.98 12.03 11.69
CA ARG A 41 4.47 10.96 10.80
C ARG A 41 4.20 11.20 9.32
N TRP A 42 3.20 11.99 8.98
CA TRP A 42 2.78 12.18 7.59
C TRP A 42 1.99 13.48 7.39
N TRP A 43 1.88 13.90 6.13
CA TRP A 43 0.93 14.93 5.66
C TRP A 43 -0.18 14.29 4.84
N TYR A 44 -1.42 14.70 5.09
CA TYR A 44 -2.56 14.45 4.22
C TYR A 44 -2.81 15.69 3.37
N ILE A 45 -2.84 15.50 2.05
CA ILE A 45 -3.03 16.58 1.07
C ILE A 45 -4.27 16.22 0.24
N PRO A 46 -5.35 17.03 0.30
CA PRO A 46 -6.53 16.79 -0.52
C PRO A 46 -6.17 16.99 -1.98
N PHE A 47 -6.49 16.04 -2.85
CA PHE A 47 -6.15 16.13 -4.25
C PHE A 47 -7.09 15.25 -5.07
N ARG A 48 -7.75 15.83 -6.07
CA ARG A 48 -8.69 15.10 -6.91
C ARG A 48 -8.11 14.89 -8.29
N TRP A 49 -7.90 13.63 -8.63
CA TRP A 49 -7.53 13.18 -9.96
C TRP A 49 -8.27 11.87 -10.28
N VAL A 50 -8.28 11.44 -11.54
CA VAL A 50 -9.05 10.25 -11.96
C VAL A 50 -8.62 9.04 -11.13
N GLY A 51 -9.53 8.53 -10.29
CA GLY A 51 -9.28 7.41 -9.38
C GLY A 51 -8.59 7.76 -8.05
N CYS A 52 -8.16 9.00 -7.84
CA CYS A 52 -7.48 9.48 -6.63
C CYS A 52 -8.27 10.60 -5.95
N ALA A 53 -8.62 10.42 -4.69
CA ALA A 53 -9.38 11.39 -3.89
C ALA A 53 -8.49 12.29 -3.00
N SER A 54 -7.28 11.83 -2.67
CA SER A 54 -6.32 12.53 -1.82
C SER A 54 -4.97 11.82 -1.79
N ILE A 55 -4.01 12.39 -1.08
CA ILE A 55 -2.64 11.89 -0.97
C ILE A 55 -2.25 11.86 0.50
N ILE A 56 -1.49 10.83 0.91
CA ILE A 56 -0.72 10.87 2.16
C ILE A 56 0.77 10.78 1.83
N VAL A 57 1.60 11.63 2.43
CA VAL A 57 3.06 11.60 2.27
C VAL A 57 3.73 11.34 3.61
N ASN A 58 4.53 10.27 3.69
CA ASN A 58 5.33 9.95 4.88
C ASN A 58 6.41 10.99 5.12
N LYS A 59 6.60 11.40 6.38
CA LYS A 59 7.65 12.34 6.77
C LYS A 59 9.03 11.72 6.81
N ASP A 60 9.15 10.42 7.07
CA ASP A 60 10.47 9.80 7.26
C ASP A 60 11.21 9.60 5.93
N ASP A 61 10.49 9.22 4.87
CA ASP A 61 11.03 8.79 3.57
C ASP A 61 10.39 9.48 2.35
N LEU A 62 9.50 10.46 2.57
CA LEU A 62 8.72 11.14 1.53
C LEU A 62 7.90 10.20 0.64
N TYR A 63 7.58 8.99 1.12
CA TYR A 63 6.78 8.06 0.34
C TYR A 63 5.34 8.58 0.15
N VAL A 64 4.91 8.66 -1.10
CA VAL A 64 3.61 9.21 -1.51
C VAL A 64 2.58 8.08 -1.69
N ASN A 65 1.56 7.99 -0.83
CA ASN A 65 0.41 7.10 -1.00
C ASN A 65 -0.75 7.80 -1.72
N TRP A 66 -1.16 7.29 -2.88
CA TRP A 66 -2.39 7.70 -3.55
C TRP A 66 -3.61 7.11 -2.85
N LEU A 67 -4.53 7.95 -2.39
CA LEU A 67 -5.74 7.47 -1.74
C LEU A 67 -6.83 7.29 -2.80
N GLY A 68 -7.08 6.04 -3.15
CA GLY A 68 -8.10 5.67 -4.13
C GLY A 68 -9.50 6.13 -3.72
N SER A 69 -10.28 6.67 -4.66
CA SER A 69 -11.64 7.18 -4.38
C SER A 69 -12.66 6.11 -3.98
N ALA A 70 -12.33 4.83 -4.20
CA ALA A 70 -13.19 3.68 -3.86
C ALA A 70 -13.12 3.28 -2.38
N ILE A 71 -12.12 3.75 -1.62
CA ILE A 71 -11.90 3.40 -0.22
C ILE A 71 -12.23 4.62 0.64
N LYS A 72 -12.87 4.42 1.79
CA LYS A 72 -13.16 5.51 2.73
C LYS A 72 -11.85 6.09 3.25
N LEU A 73 -11.79 7.42 3.38
CA LEU A 73 -10.60 8.11 3.89
C LEU A 73 -10.10 7.55 5.23
N GLN A 74 -11.01 7.24 6.15
CA GLN A 74 -10.68 6.67 7.45
C GLN A 74 -10.02 5.29 7.37
N ASP A 75 -10.35 4.51 6.34
CA ASP A 75 -9.71 3.22 6.09
C ASP A 75 -8.32 3.46 5.49
N CYS A 76 -8.20 4.36 4.51
CA CYS A 76 -6.91 4.77 3.94
C CYS A 76 -5.90 5.23 5.00
N ILE A 77 -6.33 6.11 5.93
CA ILE A 77 -5.50 6.58 7.05
C ILE A 77 -5.11 5.40 7.96
N TRP A 78 -6.07 4.54 8.31
CA TRP A 78 -5.81 3.36 9.14
C TRP A 78 -4.77 2.42 8.51
N GLY A 79 -4.87 2.19 7.20
CA GLY A 79 -3.95 1.34 6.45
C GLY A 79 -2.56 1.95 6.38
N HIS A 80 -2.48 3.24 6.06
CA HIS A 80 -1.22 3.98 6.03
C HIS A 80 -0.50 3.97 7.38
N ASP A 81 -1.21 4.22 8.48
CA ASP A 81 -0.66 4.19 9.84
C ASP A 81 -0.10 2.81 10.25
N ARG A 82 -0.44 1.76 9.51
CA ARG A 82 0.04 0.38 9.69
C ARG A 82 1.01 -0.07 8.60
N GLY A 83 1.51 0.87 7.80
CA GLY A 83 2.47 0.59 6.74
C GLY A 83 1.87 -0.17 5.56
N VAL A 84 0.56 -0.14 5.33
CA VAL A 84 0.01 -0.59 4.05
C VAL A 84 0.33 0.47 3.00
N TYR A 85 0.89 0.06 1.86
CA TYR A 85 1.31 0.97 0.79
C TYR A 85 0.44 0.79 -0.46
N CYS A 86 0.17 1.89 -1.17
CA CYS A 86 -0.48 1.94 -2.47
C CYS A 86 0.51 1.61 -3.60
N ASP A 87 1.19 0.46 -3.46
CA ASP A 87 2.17 -0.09 -4.40
C ASP A 87 2.33 -1.60 -4.13
N TRP A 88 3.25 -2.24 -4.85
CA TRP A 88 3.63 -3.62 -4.63
C TRP A 88 4.42 -3.76 -3.32
N VAL A 89 3.92 -4.64 -2.45
CA VAL A 89 4.53 -4.95 -1.16
C VAL A 89 4.74 -6.45 -1.02
N ASP A 90 5.70 -6.82 -0.18
CA ASP A 90 5.75 -8.15 0.39
C ASP A 90 4.89 -8.14 1.67
N PHE A 91 3.78 -8.87 1.62
CA PHE A 91 2.83 -8.97 2.73
C PHE A 91 3.05 -10.26 3.51
N THR A 92 3.13 -10.19 4.83
CA THR A 92 3.31 -11.36 5.69
C THR A 92 2.36 -11.30 6.89
N PHE A 93 1.72 -12.44 7.20
CA PHE A 93 0.95 -12.62 8.43
C PHE A 93 1.89 -12.92 9.62
N ALA A 94 1.57 -12.41 10.81
CA ALA A 94 2.29 -12.81 12.01
C ALA A 94 2.03 -14.28 12.35
N THR A 95 3.03 -14.95 12.94
CA THR A 95 3.00 -16.39 13.19
C THR A 95 1.94 -16.85 14.20
N ASP A 96 1.41 -15.92 14.98
CA ASP A 96 0.36 -16.13 15.99
C ASP A 96 -1.04 -15.73 15.50
N THR A 97 -1.18 -15.30 14.25
CA THR A 97 -2.49 -14.96 13.67
C THR A 97 -3.38 -16.21 13.54
N ASP A 98 -4.66 -16.08 13.90
CA ASP A 98 -5.65 -17.16 13.74
C ASP A 98 -5.73 -17.62 12.27
N MET A 99 -5.57 -18.92 12.07
CA MET A 99 -5.55 -19.53 10.76
C MET A 99 -6.86 -19.39 9.96
N ASN A 100 -8.00 -19.26 10.64
CA ASN A 100 -9.28 -19.00 9.98
C ASN A 100 -9.33 -17.60 9.38
N VAL A 101 -8.74 -16.61 10.05
CA VAL A 101 -8.61 -15.23 9.55
C VAL A 101 -7.73 -15.22 8.29
N VAL A 102 -6.57 -15.87 8.36
CA VAL A 102 -5.64 -15.99 7.22
C VAL A 102 -6.32 -16.63 6.01
N ARG A 103 -6.98 -17.78 6.17
CA ARG A 103 -7.66 -18.47 5.05
C ARG A 103 -8.71 -17.60 4.37
N ARG A 104 -9.42 -16.77 5.13
CA ARG A 104 -10.45 -15.86 4.60
C ARG A 104 -9.81 -14.73 3.79
N LEU A 105 -8.71 -14.15 4.26
CA LEU A 105 -8.01 -13.05 3.59
C LEU A 105 -7.28 -13.50 2.32
N ILE A 106 -6.62 -14.66 2.35
CA ILE A 106 -5.89 -15.19 1.18
C ILE A 106 -6.80 -15.29 -0.05
N ARG A 107 -8.03 -15.79 0.13
CA ARG A 107 -9.01 -15.88 -0.96
C ARG A 107 -9.38 -14.51 -1.53
N ARG A 108 -9.39 -13.46 -0.71
CA ARG A 108 -9.66 -12.09 -1.19
C ARG A 108 -8.47 -11.55 -1.97
N PHE A 109 -7.27 -11.75 -1.45
CA PHE A 109 -6.03 -11.32 -2.08
C PHE A 109 -5.95 -11.87 -3.52
N GLN A 110 -6.25 -13.15 -3.73
CA GLN A 110 -6.21 -13.82 -5.05
C GLN A 110 -7.02 -13.12 -6.14
N HIS A 111 -8.04 -12.35 -5.78
CA HIS A 111 -8.92 -11.69 -6.74
C HIS A 111 -8.65 -10.19 -6.89
N MET A 112 -7.72 -9.61 -6.12
CA MET A 112 -7.31 -8.22 -6.23
C MET A 112 -6.14 -8.08 -7.18
N CYS A 113 -6.44 -7.86 -8.47
CA CYS A 113 -5.47 -7.52 -9.50
C CYS A 113 -5.70 -6.08 -9.98
N PRO A 114 -4.92 -5.10 -9.50
CA PRO A 114 -5.11 -3.72 -9.90
C PRO A 114 -4.18 -3.44 -11.07
N ARG A 115 -4.63 -3.76 -12.30
CA ARG A 115 -4.35 -3.02 -13.55
C ARG A 115 -4.91 -3.81 -14.73
N ALA A 116 -5.81 -3.17 -15.48
CA ALA A 116 -6.39 -3.74 -16.71
C ALA A 116 -5.44 -3.69 -17.92
N ASN A 117 -4.37 -2.90 -17.88
CA ASN A 117 -3.63 -2.48 -19.08
C ASN A 117 -2.10 -2.69 -19.05
N GLU A 118 -1.52 -3.36 -18.05
CA GLU A 118 -0.07 -3.65 -18.06
C GLU A 118 0.24 -5.03 -18.62
N THR A 119 0.93 -5.02 -19.77
CA THR A 119 1.38 -6.19 -20.55
C THR A 119 2.50 -6.98 -19.89
N LYS A 120 3.09 -6.50 -18.79
CA LYS A 120 3.94 -7.30 -17.90
C LYS A 120 3.17 -7.56 -16.61
N ARG A 121 2.40 -8.64 -16.60
CA ARG A 121 2.05 -9.30 -15.35
C ARG A 121 3.38 -9.74 -14.72
N LEU A 122 3.94 -8.92 -13.81
CA LEU A 122 4.69 -9.51 -12.72
C LEU A 122 3.63 -10.31 -11.97
N GLU A 123 3.46 -11.58 -12.35
CA GLU A 123 2.43 -12.41 -11.74
C GLU A 123 2.64 -12.33 -10.24
N PRO A 124 1.64 -11.86 -9.46
CA PRO A 124 1.73 -11.99 -8.03
C PRO A 124 1.97 -13.48 -7.78
N VAL A 125 2.91 -13.81 -6.88
CA VAL A 125 3.24 -15.21 -6.62
C VAL A 125 2.07 -15.80 -5.83
N TRP A 126 1.02 -16.17 -6.56
CA TRP A 126 -0.14 -16.83 -6.00
C TRP A 126 0.22 -18.29 -5.82
N TYR A 127 0.04 -18.77 -4.60
CA TYR A 127 -0.23 -20.18 -4.40
C TYR A 127 -1.53 -20.50 -5.17
N ARG A 128 -1.50 -21.55 -5.99
CA ARG A 128 -2.74 -22.17 -6.49
C ARG A 128 -3.62 -22.51 -5.28
N GLU A 129 -4.95 -22.56 -5.42
CA GLU A 129 -5.83 -22.93 -4.29
C GLU A 129 -5.39 -24.23 -3.59
N SER A 130 -4.91 -25.19 -4.38
CA SER A 130 -4.35 -26.47 -3.90
C SER A 130 -3.09 -26.34 -3.05
N GLU A 131 -2.34 -25.24 -3.19
CA GLU A 131 -1.06 -24.99 -2.52
C GLU A 131 -1.24 -24.15 -1.23
N ILE A 132 -2.37 -23.45 -1.07
CA ILE A 132 -2.65 -22.60 0.11
C ILE A 132 -2.51 -23.41 1.41
N ALA A 133 -3.11 -24.60 1.46
CA ALA A 133 -3.10 -25.42 2.68
C ALA A 133 -1.68 -25.84 3.09
N SER A 134 -0.81 -26.13 2.11
CA SER A 134 0.59 -26.50 2.33
C SER A 134 1.44 -25.29 2.74
N ALA A 135 1.26 -24.15 2.09
CA ALA A 135 1.96 -22.91 2.43
C ALA A 135 1.63 -22.47 3.86
N VAL A 136 0.33 -22.41 4.19
CA VAL A 136 -0.18 -22.17 5.54
C VAL A 136 0.42 -23.12 6.58
N ALA A 137 0.67 -24.38 6.23
CA ALA A 137 1.14 -25.40 7.18
C ALA A 137 2.66 -25.34 7.45
N THR A 138 3.45 -24.67 6.61
CA THR A 138 4.92 -24.80 6.62
C THR A 138 5.65 -23.53 7.05
N GLN A 139 5.13 -22.36 6.69
CA GLN A 139 5.62 -21.05 7.07
C GLN A 139 4.50 -20.09 6.69
N PHE A 140 4.03 -19.21 7.58
CA PHE A 140 3.03 -18.22 7.18
C PHE A 140 3.46 -17.56 5.86
N PRO A 141 2.66 -17.67 4.80
CA PRO A 141 3.11 -17.33 3.46
C PRO A 141 3.51 -15.86 3.40
N VAL A 142 4.70 -15.59 2.86
CA VAL A 142 5.09 -14.26 2.41
C VAL A 142 4.50 -14.07 1.01
N PHE A 143 3.49 -13.23 0.89
CA PHE A 143 2.89 -12.86 -0.39
C PHE A 143 3.77 -11.80 -1.04
N ARG A 144 4.65 -12.26 -1.93
CA ARG A 144 5.56 -11.38 -2.64
C ARG A 144 4.86 -10.61 -3.74
N ARG A 145 5.24 -9.35 -3.93
CA ARG A 145 4.71 -8.48 -5.00
C ARG A 145 3.18 -8.48 -4.98
N HIS A 146 2.58 -8.12 -3.86
CA HIS A 146 1.14 -8.03 -3.69
C HIS A 146 0.67 -6.59 -3.52
N PHE A 147 -0.48 -6.24 -4.10
CA PHE A 147 -1.08 -4.92 -3.96
C PHE A 147 -2.17 -4.96 -2.89
N ALA A 148 -1.76 -4.82 -1.63
CA ALA A 148 -2.65 -4.98 -0.47
C ALA A 148 -3.56 -3.77 -0.22
N TRP A 149 -3.33 -2.63 -0.89
CA TRP A 149 -4.03 -1.37 -0.62
C TRP A 149 -5.55 -1.45 -0.80
N PHE A 150 -6.05 -2.18 -1.80
CA PHE A 150 -7.50 -2.36 -2.00
C PHE A 150 -8.15 -3.26 -0.94
N ALA A 151 -7.36 -4.00 -0.18
CA ALA A 151 -7.82 -4.90 0.87
C ALA A 151 -7.95 -4.24 2.25
N ILE A 152 -7.67 -2.93 2.36
CA ILE A 152 -7.62 -2.24 3.64
C ILE A 152 -8.90 -2.44 4.48
N PRO A 153 -10.13 -2.36 3.93
CA PRO A 153 -11.33 -2.62 4.71
C PRO A 153 -11.36 -4.02 5.34
N GLU A 154 -10.96 -5.04 4.59
CA GLU A 154 -10.88 -6.43 5.07
C GLU A 154 -9.75 -6.63 6.08
N LEU A 155 -8.59 -6.01 5.85
CA LEU A 155 -7.47 -6.01 6.79
C LEU A 155 -7.85 -5.37 8.11
N ARG A 156 -8.61 -4.26 8.06
CA ARG A 156 -9.12 -3.57 9.23
C ARG A 156 -10.06 -4.44 10.03
N ALA A 157 -11.08 -5.01 9.39
CA ALA A 157 -12.02 -5.91 10.04
C ALA A 157 -11.30 -7.13 10.66
N ALA A 158 -10.37 -7.73 9.93
CA ALA A 158 -9.58 -8.85 10.43
C ALA A 158 -8.66 -8.47 11.61
N SER A 159 -8.18 -7.22 11.68
CA SER A 159 -7.38 -6.73 12.82
C SER A 159 -8.19 -6.65 14.11
N GLU A 160 -9.51 -6.41 14.01
CA GLU A 160 -10.43 -6.50 15.16
C GLU A 160 -10.60 -7.95 15.66
N GLU A 161 -10.35 -8.93 14.79
CA GLU A 161 -10.31 -10.37 15.11
C GLU A 161 -8.91 -10.86 15.54
N GLY A 162 -7.94 -9.95 15.71
CA GLY A 162 -6.59 -10.29 16.15
C GLY A 162 -5.56 -10.53 15.04
N LEU A 163 -5.87 -10.17 13.78
CA LEU A 163 -4.87 -10.17 12.71
C LEU A 163 -3.69 -9.28 13.07
N GLN A 164 -2.49 -9.83 12.92
CA GLN A 164 -1.25 -9.07 12.87
C GLN A 164 -0.55 -9.35 11.54
N PHE A 165 0.05 -8.32 10.95
CA PHE A 165 0.71 -8.43 9.65
C PHE A 165 1.84 -7.40 9.50
N SER A 166 2.68 -7.61 8.50
CA SER A 166 3.68 -6.65 8.05
C SER A 166 3.59 -6.49 6.53
N CYS A 167 3.76 -5.25 6.07
CA CYS A 167 3.90 -4.91 4.66
C CYS A 167 5.30 -4.30 4.47
N LEU A 168 6.11 -4.89 3.61
CA LEU A 168 7.40 -4.35 3.23
C LEU A 168 7.30 -3.78 1.82
N LEU A 169 7.52 -2.47 1.70
CA LEU A 169 7.57 -1.82 0.39
C LEU A 169 8.74 -2.40 -0.40
N MET A 170 8.48 -2.91 -1.60
CA MET A 170 9.55 -3.38 -2.47
C MET A 170 10.33 -2.19 -3.02
N SER A 171 11.65 -2.31 -3.07
CA SER A 171 12.43 -1.26 -3.73
C SER A 171 12.14 -1.28 -5.23
N ARG A 172 12.08 -0.10 -5.86
CA ARG A 172 11.90 -0.01 -7.32
C ARG A 172 12.98 -0.74 -8.12
N ALA A 173 14.16 -0.95 -7.55
CA ALA A 173 15.23 -1.74 -8.15
C ALA A 173 14.88 -3.24 -8.23
N GLU A 174 14.18 -3.78 -7.23
CA GLU A 174 13.76 -5.19 -7.17
C GLU A 174 12.58 -5.50 -8.10
N LEU A 175 11.83 -4.47 -8.54
CA LEU A 175 10.79 -4.61 -9.56
C LEU A 175 11.37 -4.77 -10.99
N GLY A 176 12.68 -4.54 -11.18
CA GLY A 176 13.35 -4.47 -12.48
C GLY A 176 14.31 -5.60 -12.83
N THR A 177 14.54 -6.61 -11.97
CA THR A 177 15.62 -7.60 -12.17
C THR A 177 15.21 -8.95 -12.77
N ASP A 178 13.92 -9.23 -12.98
CA ASP A 178 13.51 -10.47 -13.67
C ASP A 178 13.39 -10.21 -15.19
N GLY A 179 14.54 -10.12 -15.86
CA GLY A 179 14.63 -9.83 -17.29
C GLY A 179 16.03 -10.00 -17.87
N SER A 180 16.55 -11.23 -17.82
CA SER A 180 17.54 -11.74 -18.77
C SER A 180 17.08 -13.10 -19.27
#